data_AF-A0A1M5I046-F1
#
_entry.id   AF-A0A1M5I046-F1
#
_cell.length_a   1.000
_cell.length_b   1.000
_cell.length_c   1.000
_cell.angle_alpha   90.00
_cell.angle_beta   90.00
_cell.angle_gamma   90.00
#
_symmetry.space_group_name_H-M   'P 1'
#
loop_
_entity.id
_entity.type
_entity.pdbx_description
1 polymer ?
#
loop_
_entity_poly.entity_id
_entity_poly.type
_entity_poly.pdbx_seq_one_letter_code
_entity_poly.pdbx_strand_id
1 'polypeptide(L)'
;MKNNILKLEMFEAVCKCGHVGRSHYIIKSFPLMAQSRKEAARIARGIPRVKHDYQDAILNVFKIDKKRYFELVEINNRDPYLRCTCIQDQNAIDLSDRLMDEDRSNHYSPRKEENKKTFYCNKQKIRNQKKYMTRYYDIEKISNYNAIEFNDIA
;
A
#
# COMPACT_ATOMS: atom_id res chain seq x y z
N MET A 1 1.77 40.89 7.81
CA MET A 1 1.53 39.44 7.61
C MET A 1 2.21 38.70 8.76
N LYS A 2 1.46 37.99 9.60
CA LYS A 2 2.07 37.24 10.72
C LYS A 2 2.84 36.07 10.12
N ASN A 3 4.17 36.10 10.22
CA ASN A 3 5.02 34.94 9.96
C ASN A 3 4.66 33.89 11.03
N ASN A 4 3.69 33.05 10.73
CA ASN A 4 3.29 31.96 11.59
C ASN A 4 4.37 30.90 11.46
N ILE A 5 5.41 30.98 12.29
CA ILE A 5 6.44 29.94 12.39
C ILE A 5 5.69 28.69 12.87
N LEU A 6 5.41 27.77 11.95
CA LEU A 6 4.70 26.55 12.25
C LEU A 6 5.58 25.69 13.15
N LYS A 7 5.25 25.66 14.44
CA LYS A 7 5.97 24.86 15.43
C LYS A 7 5.61 23.39 15.23
N LEU A 8 6.62 22.59 14.90
CA LEU A 8 6.49 21.14 14.86
C LEU A 8 6.51 20.57 16.28
N GLU A 9 5.62 19.63 16.52
CA GLU A 9 5.53 18.84 17.74
C GLU A 9 5.74 17.36 17.40
N MET A 10 6.13 16.58 18.42
CA MET A 10 6.36 15.15 18.30
C MET A 10 5.11 14.38 18.71
N PHE A 11 4.73 13.41 17.90
CA PHE A 11 3.55 12.57 18.11
C PHE A 11 3.91 11.09 18.00
N GLU A 12 3.18 10.27 18.75
CA GLU A 12 3.08 8.83 18.55
C GLU A 12 1.73 8.55 17.89
N ALA A 13 1.75 7.90 16.73
CA ALA A 13 0.55 7.42 16.06
C ALA A 13 0.48 5.90 16.14
N VAL A 14 -0.52 5.39 16.85
CA VAL A 14 -0.80 3.96 16.99
C VAL A 14 -1.68 3.53 15.83
N CYS A 15 -1.19 2.61 15.00
CA CYS A 15 -1.81 2.27 13.72
C CYS A 15 -2.01 0.76 13.58
N LYS A 16 -3.05 0.36 12.83
CA LYS A 16 -3.23 -0.98 12.30
C LYS A 16 -2.38 -1.16 11.04
N CYS A 17 -1.48 -2.13 11.05
CA CYS A 17 -0.65 -2.52 9.92
C CYS A 17 -1.12 -3.86 9.33
N GLY A 18 -1.12 -3.97 8.01
CA GLY A 18 -1.66 -5.09 7.24
C GLY A 18 -0.58 -5.98 6.62
N HIS A 19 -0.90 -6.61 5.49
CA HIS A 19 -0.04 -7.60 4.82
C HIS A 19 0.25 -8.86 5.63
N VAL A 20 -0.50 -9.11 6.71
CA VAL A 20 -0.30 -10.25 7.63
C VAL A 20 -1.46 -11.26 7.58
N GLY A 21 -2.16 -11.29 6.44
CA GLY A 21 -3.38 -12.06 6.26
C GLY A 21 -4.63 -11.18 6.11
N ARG A 22 -5.69 -11.76 5.54
CA ARG A 22 -6.89 -11.01 5.11
C ARG A 22 -7.76 -10.53 6.28
N SER A 23 -7.61 -11.10 7.47
CA SER A 23 -8.44 -10.80 8.64
C SER A 23 -7.63 -10.54 9.89
N HIS A 24 -6.36 -10.22 9.70
CA HIS A 24 -5.49 -9.88 10.79
C HIS A 24 -4.86 -8.51 10.55
N TYR A 25 -4.38 -7.92 11.63
CA TYR A 25 -3.52 -6.77 11.62
C TYR A 25 -2.48 -6.90 12.74
N ILE A 26 -1.46 -6.04 12.68
CA ILE A 26 -0.49 -5.84 13.76
C ILE A 26 -0.59 -4.38 14.20
N ILE A 27 -0.49 -4.11 15.50
CA ILE A 27 -0.41 -2.75 16.01
C ILE A 27 1.04 -2.26 15.98
N LYS A 28 1.26 -1.06 15.43
CA LYS A 28 2.55 -0.36 15.46
C LYS A 28 2.38 1.09 15.86
N SER A 29 3.35 1.58 16.64
CA SER A 29 3.48 2.99 17.01
C SER A 29 4.52 3.67 16.11
N PHE A 30 4.14 4.75 15.45
CA PHE A 30 5.04 5.52 14.58
C PHE A 30 5.38 6.89 15.19
N PRO A 31 6.68 7.25 15.28
CA PRO A 31 7.11 8.57 15.71
C PRO A 31 6.97 9.57 14.55
N LEU A 32 6.25 10.68 14.80
CA LEU A 32 5.92 11.67 13.78
C LEU A 32 6.21 13.09 14.25
N MET A 33 6.72 13.93 13.36
CA MET A 33 6.76 15.38 13.56
C MET A 33 5.65 16.02 12.73
N ALA A 34 4.79 16.79 13.38
CA ALA A 34 3.67 17.46 12.71
C ALA A 34 3.28 18.74 13.46
N GLN A 35 2.49 19.60 12.84
CA GLN A 35 1.98 20.83 13.45
C GLN A 35 0.76 20.57 14.33
N SER A 36 0.08 19.43 14.11
CA SER A 36 -1.12 19.05 14.87
C SER A 36 -1.32 17.54 14.87
N ARG A 37 -2.14 17.05 15.80
CA ARG A 37 -2.58 15.64 15.82
C ARG A 37 -3.27 15.21 14.53
N LYS A 38 -4.06 16.10 13.91
CA LYS A 38 -4.75 15.82 12.64
C LYS A 38 -3.76 15.62 11.49
N GLU A 39 -2.73 16.46 11.44
CA GLU A 39 -1.66 16.30 10.46
C GLU A 39 -0.83 15.04 10.72
N ALA A 40 -0.49 14.75 11.98
CA ALA A 40 0.18 13.50 12.34
C ALA A 40 -0.64 12.27 11.90
N ALA A 41 -1.94 12.23 12.15
CA ALA A 41 -2.81 11.14 11.68
C ALA A 41 -2.79 11.00 10.14
N ARG A 42 -2.78 12.12 9.41
CA ARG A 42 -2.68 12.14 7.94
C ARG A 42 -1.34 11.57 7.47
N ILE A 43 -0.22 11.95 8.10
CA ILE A 43 1.11 11.43 7.76
C ILE A 43 1.19 9.94 8.11
N ALA A 44 0.71 9.53 9.29
CA ALA A 44 0.67 8.13 9.74
C ALA A 44 -0.06 7.24 8.74
N ARG A 45 -1.21 7.73 8.24
CA ARG A 45 -1.99 7.04 7.21
C ARG A 45 -1.26 6.94 5.87
N GLY A 46 -0.11 7.58 5.65
CA GLY A 46 0.71 7.39 4.44
C GLY A 46 1.85 6.40 4.62
N ILE A 47 2.11 5.91 5.84
CA ILE A 47 3.27 5.07 6.15
C ILE A 47 3.07 3.66 5.58
N PRO A 48 4.08 3.07 4.92
CA PRO A 48 4.01 1.69 4.43
C PRO A 48 3.48 0.71 5.47
N ARG A 49 2.76 -0.31 4.99
CA ARG A 49 2.09 -1.33 5.81
C ARG A 49 0.86 -0.86 6.57
N VAL A 50 0.65 0.42 6.85
CA VAL A 50 -0.59 0.91 7.47
C VAL A 50 -1.78 0.59 6.55
N LYS A 51 -2.91 0.20 7.14
CA LYS A 51 -4.12 -0.18 6.39
C LYS A 51 -4.87 1.05 5.86
N HIS A 52 -4.31 1.74 4.88
CA HIS A 52 -4.77 3.07 4.41
C HIS A 52 -6.27 3.18 4.11
N ASP A 53 -6.85 2.12 3.56
CA ASP A 53 -8.27 2.08 3.15
C ASP A 53 -9.24 1.86 4.31
N TYR A 54 -8.73 1.55 5.51
CA TYR A 54 -9.56 1.22 6.67
C TYR A 54 -9.88 2.50 7.45
N GLN A 55 -11.16 2.73 7.77
CA GLN A 55 -11.57 3.94 8.49
C GLN A 55 -10.84 4.06 9.84
N ASP A 56 -10.68 2.94 10.54
CA ASP A 56 -10.04 2.77 11.84
C ASP A 56 -8.54 2.42 11.77
N ALA A 57 -7.87 2.69 10.63
CA ALA A 57 -6.44 2.41 10.47
C ALA A 57 -5.54 3.11 11.51
N ILE A 58 -5.98 4.27 12.01
CA ILE A 58 -5.30 5.04 13.04
C ILE A 58 -6.11 4.89 14.32
N LEU A 59 -5.56 4.20 15.31
CA LEU A 59 -6.22 3.91 16.58
C LEU A 59 -6.14 5.10 17.53
N ASN A 60 -4.96 5.72 17.62
CA ASN A 60 -4.75 6.88 18.48
C ASN A 60 -3.57 7.74 18.00
N VAL A 61 -3.62 9.03 18.32
CA VAL A 61 -2.52 9.97 18.10
C VAL A 61 -2.40 10.88 19.31
N PHE A 62 -1.26 10.79 20.00
CA PHE A 62 -0.97 11.62 21.17
C PHE A 62 0.41 12.26 21.05
N LYS A 63 0.55 13.42 21.70
CA LYS A 63 1.81 14.15 21.75
C LYS A 63 2.76 13.44 22.70
N ILE A 64 4.03 13.37 22.33
CA ILE A 64 5.07 12.70 23.10
C ILE A 64 6.26 13.63 23.31
N ASP A 65 7.14 13.24 24.23
CA ASP A 65 8.41 13.93 24.46
C ASP A 65 9.50 13.43 23.52
N LYS A 66 10.65 14.11 23.56
CA LYS A 66 11.81 13.80 22.74
C LYS A 66 12.35 12.39 23.02
N LYS A 67 12.36 11.97 24.29
CA LYS A 67 12.87 10.66 24.70
C LYS A 67 12.06 9.54 24.05
N ARG A 68 10.73 9.57 24.21
CA ARG A 68 9.81 8.58 23.62
C ARG A 68 9.89 8.56 22.10
N TYR A 69 10.06 9.72 21.48
CA TYR A 69 10.22 9.81 20.02
C TYR A 69 11.40 8.98 19.52
N PHE A 70 12.59 9.15 20.12
CA PHE A 70 13.78 8.40 19.71
C PHE A 70 13.69 6.91 20.08
N GLU A 71 13.05 6.56 21.20
CA GLU A 71 12.77 5.16 21.54
C GLU A 71 11.94 4.47 20.45
N LEU A 72 10.88 5.12 19.96
CA LEU A 72 10.06 4.58 18.88
C LEU A 72 10.82 4.46 17.56
N VAL A 73 11.72 5.40 17.25
CA VAL A 73 12.60 5.32 16.08
C VAL A 73 13.46 4.06 16.16
N GLU A 74 14.12 3.83 17.31
CA GLU A 74 14.95 2.63 17.53
C GLU A 74 14.14 1.34 17.47
N ILE A 75 12.97 1.30 18.11
CA ILE A 75 12.07 0.13 18.07
C ILE A 75 11.67 -0.19 16.63
N ASN A 76 11.28 0.82 15.85
CA ASN A 76 10.83 0.61 14.48
C ASN A 76 11.97 0.23 13.53
N ASN A 77 13.17 0.78 13.73
CA ASN A 77 14.36 0.41 12.96
C ASN A 77 14.83 -1.03 13.23
N ARG A 78 14.55 -1.57 14.41
CA ARG A 78 14.89 -2.94 14.78
C ARG A 78 13.80 -3.96 14.41
N ASP A 79 12.59 -3.50 14.12
CA ASP A 79 11.46 -4.39 13.81
C ASP A 79 11.60 -5.02 12.41
N PRO A 80 11.82 -6.34 12.30
CA PRO A 80 11.98 -7.00 11.00
C PRO A 80 10.76 -6.81 10.09
N TYR A 81 9.55 -6.77 10.66
CA TYR A 81 8.30 -6.61 9.90
C TYR A 81 8.24 -5.27 9.15
N LEU A 82 8.69 -4.18 9.78
CA LEU A 82 8.71 -2.86 9.15
C LEU A 82 9.83 -2.72 8.12
N ARG A 83 10.86 -3.57 8.21
CA ARG A 83 11.99 -3.60 7.28
C ARG A 83 11.78 -4.49 6.06
N CYS A 84 10.73 -5.31 6.03
CA CYS A 84 10.44 -6.18 4.90
C CYS A 84 10.22 -5.38 3.62
N THR A 85 11.02 -5.68 2.59
CA THR A 85 10.87 -5.09 1.25
C THR A 85 10.10 -5.99 0.30
N CYS A 86 10.13 -7.29 0.55
CA CYS A 86 9.45 -8.30 -0.25
C CYS A 86 8.65 -9.30 0.62
N ILE A 87 7.88 -10.18 -0.04
CA ILE A 87 7.09 -11.21 0.64
C ILE A 87 7.98 -12.31 1.23
N GLN A 88 9.14 -12.58 0.62
CA GLN A 88 10.10 -13.56 1.10
C GLN A 88 10.70 -13.13 2.44
N ASP A 89 11.10 -11.87 2.59
CA ASP A 89 11.55 -11.30 3.87
C ASP A 89 10.50 -11.49 4.95
N GLN A 90 9.23 -11.27 4.60
CA GLN A 90 8.13 -11.32 5.54
C GLN A 90 7.80 -12.75 5.97
N ASN A 91 7.83 -13.71 5.04
CA ASN A 91 7.57 -15.11 5.33
C ASN A 91 8.66 -15.74 6.21
N ALA A 92 9.85 -15.14 6.27
CA ALA A 92 10.93 -15.58 7.15
C ALA A 92 10.76 -15.11 8.61
N ILE A 93 9.78 -14.24 8.88
CA ILE A 93 9.53 -13.70 10.22
C ILE A 93 8.30 -14.38 10.80
N ASP A 94 8.43 -14.89 12.02
CA ASP A 94 7.27 -15.32 12.78
C ASP A 94 6.54 -14.11 13.36
N LEU A 95 5.27 -13.97 12.99
CA LEU A 95 4.39 -12.87 13.42
C LEU A 95 3.23 -13.37 14.29
N SER A 96 3.16 -14.68 14.58
CA SER A 96 2.00 -15.32 15.20
C SER A 96 1.55 -14.61 16.48
N ASP A 97 2.49 -14.28 17.37
CA ASP A 97 2.23 -13.62 18.65
C ASP A 97 1.77 -12.16 18.53
N ARG A 98 1.91 -11.55 17.35
CA ARG A 98 1.61 -10.14 17.10
C ARG A 98 0.29 -9.95 16.36
N LEU A 99 -0.30 -11.02 15.83
CA LEU A 99 -1.52 -10.96 15.05
C LEU A 99 -2.71 -10.64 15.96
N MET A 100 -3.54 -9.73 15.50
CA MET A 100 -4.83 -9.42 16.07
C MET A 100 -5.91 -9.64 15.02
N ASP A 101 -7.06 -10.17 15.43
CA ASP A 101 -8.21 -10.37 14.56
C ASP A 101 -8.88 -9.04 14.22
N GLU A 102 -9.23 -8.86 12.94
CA GLU A 102 -10.12 -7.77 12.53
C GLU A 102 -11.55 -8.08 12.93
N ASP A 103 -12.19 -7.12 13.58
CA ASP A 103 -13.63 -7.12 13.74
C ASP A 103 -14.29 -6.85 12.38
N ARG A 104 -14.84 -7.92 11.79
CA ARG A 104 -15.45 -7.88 10.44
C ARG A 104 -16.81 -7.17 10.41
N SER A 105 -17.38 -6.80 11.55
CA SER A 105 -18.69 -6.15 11.62
C SER A 105 -18.74 -4.80 10.89
N ASN A 106 -17.62 -4.07 10.87
CA ASN A 106 -17.54 -2.71 10.31
C ASN A 106 -16.89 -2.61 8.92
N HIS A 107 -16.43 -3.72 8.35
CA HIS A 107 -15.67 -3.71 7.09
C HIS A 107 -16.59 -3.83 5.88
N TYR A 108 -17.31 -2.75 5.55
CA TYR A 108 -17.98 -2.63 4.25
C TYR A 108 -16.92 -2.40 3.16
N SER A 109 -16.43 -3.48 2.54
CA SER A 109 -15.87 -3.35 1.20
C SER A 109 -17.05 -3.44 0.24
N PRO A 110 -17.46 -2.37 -0.47
CA PRO A 110 -18.26 -2.59 -1.66
C PRO A 110 -17.39 -3.48 -2.54
N ARG A 111 -17.81 -4.72 -2.78
CA ARG A 111 -17.31 -5.46 -3.93
C ARG A 111 -17.59 -4.49 -5.08
N LYS A 112 -16.55 -3.88 -5.67
CA LYS A 112 -16.71 -3.38 -7.02
C LYS A 112 -17.17 -4.61 -7.79
N GLU A 113 -18.44 -4.65 -8.16
CA GLU A 113 -18.83 -5.46 -9.30
C GLU A 113 -17.98 -4.92 -10.44
N GLU A 114 -16.82 -5.54 -10.61
CA GLU A 114 -16.07 -5.36 -11.82
C GLU A 114 -17.03 -5.86 -12.88
N ASN A 115 -17.67 -4.94 -13.60
CA ASN A 115 -18.24 -5.20 -14.90
C ASN A 115 -17.07 -5.64 -15.81
N LYS A 116 -16.54 -6.85 -15.56
CA LYS A 116 -15.56 -7.51 -16.39
C LYS A 116 -16.34 -7.91 -17.62
N LYS A 117 -16.47 -6.98 -18.56
CA LYS A 117 -16.71 -7.37 -19.96
C LYS A 117 -15.63 -8.40 -20.28
N THR A 118 -16.01 -9.66 -20.35
CA THR A 118 -15.07 -10.74 -20.67
C THR A 118 -14.71 -10.59 -22.14
N PHE A 119 -13.45 -10.32 -22.42
CA PHE A 119 -12.95 -10.19 -23.78
C PHE A 119 -12.65 -11.57 -24.36
N TYR A 120 -13.01 -11.77 -25.62
CA TYR A 120 -12.73 -12.98 -26.38
C TYR A 120 -11.86 -12.62 -27.58
N CYS A 121 -10.90 -13.48 -27.91
CA CYS A 121 -10.30 -13.50 -29.24
C CYS A 121 -10.88 -14.69 -29.99
N ASN A 122 -11.60 -14.44 -31.08
CA ASN A 122 -12.42 -15.39 -31.82
C ASN A 122 -13.48 -16.08 -30.92
N LYS A 123 -13.09 -17.12 -30.18
CA LYS A 123 -13.93 -17.89 -29.25
C LYS A 123 -13.23 -18.24 -27.92
N GLN A 124 -11.99 -17.79 -27.72
CA GLN A 124 -11.22 -18.08 -26.51
C GLN A 124 -11.26 -16.89 -25.56
N LYS A 125 -11.61 -17.16 -24.30
CA LYS A 125 -11.67 -16.13 -23.25
C LYS A 125 -10.28 -15.63 -22.89
N ILE A 126 -10.08 -14.33 -22.98
CA ILE A 126 -8.82 -13.67 -22.63
C ILE A 126 -8.74 -13.52 -21.12
N ARG A 127 -7.77 -14.20 -20.49
CA ARG A 127 -7.57 -14.19 -19.03
C ARG A 127 -6.97 -12.89 -18.51
N ASN A 128 -6.15 -12.22 -19.31
CA ASN A 128 -5.52 -10.94 -18.96
C ASN A 128 -5.53 -10.01 -20.17
N GLN A 129 -6.47 -9.07 -20.19
CA GLN A 129 -6.70 -8.16 -21.30
C GLN A 129 -5.48 -7.28 -21.60
N LYS A 130 -4.84 -6.70 -20.57
CA LYS A 130 -3.69 -5.80 -20.75
C LYS A 130 -2.53 -6.53 -21.43
N LYS A 131 -2.21 -7.74 -20.97
CA LYS A 131 -1.15 -8.56 -21.56
C LYS A 131 -1.46 -8.98 -23.00
N TYR A 132 -2.73 -9.27 -23.31
CA TYR A 132 -3.16 -9.59 -24.67
C TYR A 132 -3.02 -8.38 -25.60
N MET A 133 -3.49 -7.20 -25.17
CA MET A 133 -3.43 -5.97 -25.98
C MET A 133 -2.00 -5.57 -26.32
N THR A 134 -1.08 -5.60 -25.34
CA THR A 134 0.34 -5.31 -25.60
C THR A 134 0.91 -6.24 -26.68
N ARG A 135 0.71 -7.56 -26.55
CA ARG A 135 1.19 -8.53 -27.54
C ARG A 135 0.56 -8.32 -28.92
N TYR A 136 -0.72 -7.96 -28.97
CA TYR A 136 -1.41 -7.74 -30.23
C TYR A 136 -0.86 -6.52 -30.99
N TYR A 137 -0.64 -5.40 -30.30
CA TYR A 137 -0.01 -4.22 -30.90
C TYR A 137 1.43 -4.48 -31.35
N ASP A 138 2.20 -5.27 -30.57
CA ASP A 138 3.55 -5.65 -30.97
C ASP A 138 3.54 -6.50 -32.25
N ILE A 139 2.59 -7.43 -32.40
CA ILE A 139 2.42 -8.27 -33.59
C ILE A 139 1.98 -7.45 -34.81
N GLU A 140 0.99 -6.54 -34.67
CA GLU A 140 0.58 -5.66 -35.77
C GLU A 140 1.71 -4.74 -36.22
N LYS A 141 2.53 -4.25 -35.28
CA LYS A 141 3.69 -3.40 -35.60
C LYS A 141 4.76 -4.17 -36.37
N ILE A 142 5.02 -5.44 -36.03
CA ILE A 142 5.93 -6.33 -36.77
C ILE A 142 5.36 -6.67 -38.15
N SER A 143 4.06 -6.98 -38.23
CA SER A 143 3.33 -7.25 -39.47
C SER A 143 3.40 -6.08 -40.44
N ASN A 144 3.18 -4.86 -39.94
CA ASN A 144 3.22 -3.64 -40.76
C ASN A 144 4.65 -3.30 -41.21
N TYR A 145 5.67 -3.56 -40.38
CA TYR A 145 7.07 -3.42 -40.79
C TYR A 145 7.41 -4.34 -41.98
N ASN A 146 7.03 -5.61 -41.88
CA ASN A 146 7.28 -6.60 -42.93
C ASN A 146 6.49 -6.29 -44.23
N ALA A 147 5.29 -5.72 -44.12
CA ALA A 147 4.49 -5.32 -45.29
C ALA A 147 5.05 -4.09 -46.03
N ILE A 148 5.77 -3.21 -45.33
CA ILE A 148 6.46 -2.06 -45.94
C ILE A 148 7.71 -2.55 -46.69
N GLU A 149 8.54 -3.40 -46.08
CA GLU A 149 9.76 -3.93 -46.72
C GLU A 149 9.49 -4.76 -47.99
N PHE A 150 8.33 -5.44 -48.09
CA PHE A 150 7.96 -6.20 -49.30
C PHE A 150 7.46 -5.32 -50.46
N ASN A 151 6.91 -4.13 -50.19
CA ASN A 151 6.43 -3.22 -51.24
C ASN A 151 7.53 -2.30 -51.80
N ASP A 152 8.66 -2.15 -51.09
CA ASP A 152 9.81 -1.36 -51.51
C ASP A 152 10.83 -2.15 -52.37
N ILE A 153 10.55 -3.42 -52.69
CA ILE A 153 11.41 -4.33 -53.49
C ILE A 153 10.74 -4.77 -54.82
N ALA A 154 9.55 -4.21 -55.15
CA ALA A 154 8.84 -4.50 -56.39
C ALA A 154 8.96 -3.38 -57.43
#